data_AF-A0A183D9Y5-F1
#
_entry.id   AF-A0A183D9Y5-F1
#
_cell.length_a   1.000
_cell.length_b   1.000
_cell.length_c   1.000
_cell.angle_alpha   90.00
_cell.angle_beta   90.00
_cell.angle_gamma   90.00
#
_symmetry.space_group_name_H-M   'P 1'
#
loop_
_entity.id
_entity.type
_entity.pdbx_description
1 polymer ?
#
loop_
_entity_poly.entity_id
_entity_poly.type
_entity_poly.pdbx_seq_one_letter_code
_entity_poly.pdbx_strand_id
1 'polypeptide(L)' 'MPDEYPKNEEERRAAAIKYGMRLEDYRPIDKDDHFKHAGNYPDYGCVTYDHKDPHEDWSDPFHRRNWGEGVSSASLD' A
#
# COMPACT_ATOMS: atom_id res chain seq x y z
N MET A 1 12.15 2.39 -3.24
CA MET A 1 12.03 0.92 -3.42
C MET A 1 11.63 0.28 -2.10
N PRO A 2 10.93 -0.86 -2.12
CA PRO A 2 10.64 -1.64 -0.90
C PRO A 2 11.94 -2.17 -0.28
N ASP A 3 11.96 -2.30 1.04
CA ASP A 3 13.03 -2.93 1.81
C ASP A 3 12.57 -4.29 2.34
N GLU A 4 13.39 -4.95 3.16
CA GLU A 4 13.04 -6.22 3.82
C GLU A 4 11.81 -6.10 4.72
N TYR A 5 11.12 -7.22 4.93
CA TYR A 5 9.99 -7.32 5.86
C TYR A 5 10.37 -6.83 7.27
N PRO A 6 9.58 -5.92 7.90
CA PRO A 6 9.91 -5.37 9.20
C PRO A 6 9.88 -6.45 10.29
N LYS A 7 10.96 -6.56 11.07
CA LYS A 7 11.14 -7.57 12.12
C LYS A 7 10.80 -7.04 13.51
N ASN A 8 10.75 -5.72 13.68
CA ASN A 8 10.45 -5.05 14.94
C ASN A 8 9.51 -3.84 14.75
N GLU A 9 9.06 -3.27 15.87
CA GLU A 9 8.09 -2.16 15.86
C GLU A 9 8.69 -0.85 15.31
N GLU A 10 9.98 -0.61 15.50
CA GLU A 10 10.66 0.59 14.99
C GLU A 10 10.76 0.58 13.47
N GLU A 11 11.13 -0.56 12.89
CA GLU A 11 11.14 -0.78 11.44
C GLU A 11 9.74 -0.65 10.86
N ARG A 12 8.72 -1.18 11.56
CA ARG A 12 7.32 -1.02 11.16
C ARG A 12 6.89 0.45 11.15
N ARG A 13 7.29 1.24 12.16
CA ARG A 13 7.03 2.68 12.23
C ARG A 13 7.74 3.45 11.12
N ALA A 14 9.02 3.16 10.88
CA ALA A 14 9.78 3.79 9.82
C ALA A 14 9.17 3.49 8.43
N ALA A 15 8.74 2.25 8.20
CA ALA A 15 8.05 1.87 6.97
C ALA A 15 6.70 2.58 6.82
N ALA A 16 5.87 2.62 7.86
CA ALA A 16 4.59 3.35 7.82
C ALA A 16 4.78 4.82 7.42
N ILE A 17 5.77 5.50 8.03
CA ILE A 17 6.12 6.90 7.69
C ILE A 17 6.61 7.02 6.24
N LYS A 18 7.45 6.08 5.77
CA LYS A 18 7.96 6.05 4.39
C LYS A 18 6.84 5.95 3.36
N TYR A 19 5.78 5.19 3.67
CA TYR A 19 4.61 5.02 2.80
C TYR A 19 3.50 6.05 3.06
N GLY A 20 3.71 7.03 3.95
CA GLY A 20 2.70 8.03 4.28
C GLY A 20 1.46 7.45 4.98
N MET A 21 1.58 6.28 5.58
CA MET A 21 0.49 5.59 6.27
C MET A 21 0.58 5.80 7.78
N ARG A 22 -0.56 5.67 8.44
CA ARG A 22 -0.59 5.56 9.90
C ARG A 22 -0.07 4.19 10.32
N LEU A 23 0.51 4.10 11.52
CA LEU A 23 1.09 2.85 12.00
C LEU A 23 0.04 1.75 12.14
N GLU A 24 -1.16 2.12 12.58
CA GLU A 24 -2.30 1.23 12.76
C GLU A 24 -2.82 0.62 11.46
N ASP A 25 -2.74 1.38 10.36
CA ASP A 25 -3.21 0.97 9.03
C ASP A 25 -2.10 0.28 8.23
N TYR A 26 -0.83 0.46 8.62
CA TYR A 26 0.30 -0.17 7.95
C TYR A 26 0.40 -1.65 8.33
N ARG A 27 0.13 -2.51 7.33
CA ARG A 27 0.35 -3.94 7.40
C ARG A 27 1.05 -4.42 6.13
N PRO A 28 2.28 -4.95 6.21
CA PRO A 28 2.91 -5.58 5.05
C PRO A 28 2.28 -6.94 4.76
N ILE A 29 2.36 -7.37 3.50
CA ILE A 29 1.93 -8.72 3.07
C ILE A 29 2.75 -9.77 3.82
N ASP A 30 2.09 -10.83 4.28
CA ASP A 30 2.72 -11.91 5.04
C ASP A 30 3.99 -12.43 4.33
N LYS A 31 5.05 -12.66 5.10
CA LYS A 31 6.32 -13.20 4.61
C LYS A 31 6.20 -14.64 4.10
N ASP A 32 5.19 -15.36 4.59
CA ASP A 32 4.94 -16.75 4.22
C ASP A 32 4.02 -16.86 2.97
N ASP A 33 3.44 -15.75 2.49
CA ASP A 33 2.73 -15.72 1.21
C ASP A 33 3.71 -15.57 0.04
N HIS A 34 4.23 -16.71 -0.44
CA HIS A 34 5.23 -16.73 -1.51
C HIS A 34 4.79 -16.09 -2.83
N PHE A 35 3.48 -15.90 -3.07
CA PHE A 35 2.99 -15.33 -4.32
C PHE A 35 2.86 -13.81 -4.25
N LYS A 36 2.50 -13.28 -3.08
CA LYS A 36 2.23 -11.85 -2.90
C LYS A 36 3.29 -11.12 -2.09
N HIS A 37 4.17 -11.84 -1.40
CA HIS A 37 5.18 -11.24 -0.53
C HIS A 37 6.10 -10.27 -1.29
N ALA A 38 6.20 -9.05 -0.77
CA ALA A 38 6.96 -7.95 -1.38
C ALA A 38 7.74 -7.13 -0.33
N GLY A 39 8.37 -7.80 0.64
CA GLY A 39 9.18 -7.14 1.67
C GLY A 39 8.34 -6.27 2.61
N ASN A 40 8.72 -5.00 2.81
CA ASN A 40 7.96 -4.03 3.62
C ASN A 40 6.84 -3.30 2.85
N TYR A 41 6.50 -3.73 1.63
CA TYR A 41 5.43 -3.08 0.88
C TYR A 41 4.07 -3.26 1.59
N PRO A 42 3.28 -2.18 1.78
CA PRO A 42 1.99 -2.28 2.44
C PRO A 42 1.00 -3.11 1.61
N ASP A 43 0.18 -3.88 2.32
CA ASP A 43 -1.04 -4.45 1.77
C ASP A 43 -2.16 -3.40 1.81
N TYR A 44 -2.51 -2.88 0.64
CA TYR A 44 -3.60 -1.90 0.47
C TYR A 44 -4.98 -2.58 0.39
N GLY A 45 -5.03 -3.91 0.47
CA GLY A 45 -6.25 -4.70 0.28
C GLY A 45 -6.69 -4.76 -1.18
N CYS A 46 -7.80 -5.49 -1.42
CA CYS A 46 -8.39 -5.65 -2.75
C CYS A 46 -9.40 -4.54 -3.04
N VAL A 47 -8.90 -3.31 -3.25
CA VAL A 47 -9.74 -2.17 -3.67
C VAL A 47 -9.45 -1.84 -5.13
N THR A 48 -10.45 -2.02 -6.00
CA THR A 48 -10.37 -1.64 -7.41
C THR A 48 -10.72 -0.16 -7.60
N TYR A 49 -10.42 0.40 -8.77
CA TYR A 49 -10.77 1.79 -9.09
C TYR A 49 -12.28 2.04 -9.00
N ASP A 50 -13.11 1.06 -9.35
CA ASP A 50 -14.57 1.19 -9.29
C ASP A 50 -15.14 1.31 -7.89
N HIS A 51 -14.43 0.80 -6.87
CA HIS A 51 -14.82 0.95 -5.47
C HIS A 51 -14.55 2.36 -4.91
N LYS A 52 -13.75 3.18 -5.60
CA LYS A 52 -13.42 4.53 -5.19
C LYS A 52 -14.48 5.53 -5.64
N ASP A 53 -14.65 6.62 -4.90
CA ASP A 53 -15.63 7.67 -5.22
C ASP A 53 -15.39 8.26 -6.62
N PRO A 54 -16.37 8.19 -7.54
CA PRO A 54 -16.22 8.76 -8.88
C PRO A 54 -16.33 10.30 -8.93
N HIS A 55 -16.75 10.95 -7.84
CA HIS A 55 -17.01 12.39 -7.79
C HIS A 55 -15.94 13.22 -7.09
N GLU A 56 -14.95 12.56 -6.47
CA GLU A 56 -13.78 13.21 -5.86
C GLU A 56 -12.86 13.83 -6.92
N ASP A 57 -12.17 14.93 -6.58
CA ASP A 57 -11.21 15.61 -7.46
C ASP A 57 -9.84 14.92 -7.41
N TRP A 58 -9.75 13.76 -8.05
CA TRP A 58 -8.53 12.94 -8.08
C TRP A 58 -7.41 13.61 -8.87
N SER A 59 -6.17 13.49 -8.35
CA SER A 59 -4.97 13.93 -9.11
C SER A 59 -4.79 13.17 -10.43
N ASP A 60 -5.13 11.89 -10.47
CA ASP A 60 -5.21 11.04 -11.67
C ASP A 60 -6.65 10.50 -11.81
N PRO A 61 -7.50 11.16 -12.62
CA PRO A 61 -8.91 10.80 -12.77
C PRO A 61 -9.14 9.42 -13.38
N PHE A 62 -8.24 8.94 -14.25
CA PHE A 62 -8.40 7.64 -14.92
C PHE A 62 -8.27 6.47 -13.94
N HIS A 63 -7.36 6.60 -12.97
CA HIS A 63 -7.10 5.57 -11.96
C HIS A 63 -7.69 5.90 -10.59
N ARG A 64 -8.48 6.99 -10.48
CA ARG A 64 -9.05 7.50 -9.22
C ARG A 64 -8.02 7.48 -8.09
N ARG A 65 -6.88 8.14 -8.30
CA ARG A 65 -5.73 8.09 -7.38
C ARG A 65 -5.14 9.47 -7.15
N ASN A 66 -4.76 9.76 -5.92
CA ASN A 66 -4.11 11.01 -5.55
C ASN A 66 -2.59 10.93 -5.64
N TRP A 67 -1.94 12.09 -5.83
CA TRP A 67 -0.48 12.16 -5.80
C TRP A 67 0.05 11.75 -4.42
N GLY A 68 1.03 10.84 -4.40
CA GLY A 68 1.60 10.29 -3.16
C GLY A 68 0.80 9.13 -2.56
N GLU A 69 -0.36 8.79 -3.12
CA GLU A 69 -1.08 7.57 -2.76
C GLU A 69 -0.31 6.34 -3.25
N GLY A 70 -0.20 5.33 -2.39
CA GLY A 70 0.45 4.07 -2.72
C GLY A 70 -0.27 3.29 -3.80
N VAL A 71 0.46 2.42 -4.50
CA VAL A 71 -0.09 1.58 -5.56
C VAL A 71 -0.25 0.17 -5.02
N SER A 72 -1.43 -0.43 -5.11
CA SER A 72 -1.55 -1.83 -4.67
C SER A 72 -0.70 -2.74 -5.57
N SER A 73 -0.06 -3.75 -5.00
CA SER A 73 0.66 -4.78 -5.77
C SER A 73 -0.29 -5.64 -6.62
N ALA A 74 -1.58 -5.63 -6.30
CA ALA A 74 -2.63 -6.36 -6.99
C ALA A 74 -3.28 -5.59 -8.16
N SER A 75 -2.80 -4.37 -8.49
CA SER A 75 -3.39 -3.52 -9.52
C SER A 75 -3.01 -3.89 -10.96
N LEU A 76 -2.68 -5.15 -11.24
CA LEU A 76 -2.25 -5.64 -12.55
C LEU A 76 -3.19 -6.71 -13.14
N ASP A 77 -4.50 -6.54 -12.97
CA ASP A 77 -5.51 -7.36 -13.64
C ASP A 77 -6.55 -6.48 -14.35
#